data_AF-A0A527GIV0-F1
#
_entry.id   AF-A0A527GIV0-F1
#
_cell.length_a   1.000
_cell.length_b   1.000
_cell.length_c   1.000
_cell.angle_alpha   90.00
_cell.angle_beta   90.00
_cell.angle_gamma   90.00
#
_symmetry.space_group_name_H-M   'P 1'
#
loop_
_entity.id
_entity.type
_entity.pdbx_description
1 polymer ?
#
loop_
_entity_poly.entity_id
_entity_poly.type
_entity_poly.pdbx_seq_one_letter_code
_entity_poly.pdbx_strand_id
1 'polypeptide(L)'
;AAYAMKAGDYICFPAGAAAGHCLINTGDAPCRYVIVGERNPNDVVVYTASNKVLVRALGRRAIFDLSATRTYWDGENTGLAAGDPLPSDVMPGIT
;
A
#
# COMPACT_ATOMS: atom_id res chain seq x y z
N ALA A 1 16.95 -1.43 7.79
CA ALA A 1 18.21 -0.73 8.13
C ALA A 1 17.88 0.71 8.51
N ALA A 2 18.73 1.35 9.32
CA ALA A 2 18.63 2.77 9.63
C ALA A 2 19.91 3.47 9.15
N TYR A 3 19.76 4.67 8.59
CA TYR A 3 20.86 5.47 8.07
C TYR A 3 20.80 6.84 8.71
N ALA A 4 21.92 7.28 9.30
CA ALA A 4 22.01 8.61 9.88
C ALA A 4 21.99 9.67 8.76
N MET A 5 21.25 10.75 8.98
CA MET A 5 21.18 11.90 8.08
C MET A 5 21.56 13.17 8.84
N LYS A 6 22.20 14.10 8.14
CA LYS A 6 22.55 15.44 8.64
C LYS A 6 22.10 16.54 7.68
N ALA A 7 22.26 17.79 8.09
CA ALA A 7 22.01 18.94 7.24
C ALA A 7 22.87 18.88 5.96
N GLY A 8 22.23 19.08 4.80
CA GLY A 8 22.85 18.99 3.48
C GLY A 8 22.73 17.62 2.80
N ASP A 9 22.38 16.56 3.54
CA ASP A 9 22.11 15.26 2.93
C ASP A 9 20.79 15.30 2.14
N TYR A 10 20.73 14.48 1.10
CA TYR A 10 19.50 14.21 0.36
C TYR A 10 19.35 12.71 0.11
N ILE A 11 18.12 12.29 -0.12
CA ILE A 11 17.77 10.93 -0.47
C ILE A 11 16.66 10.95 -1.50
N CYS A 12 16.65 9.96 -2.39
CA CYS A 12 15.65 9.82 -3.43
C CYS A 12 14.85 8.55 -3.21
N PHE A 13 13.55 8.61 -3.46
CA PHE A 13 12.64 7.47 -3.41
C PHE A 13 12.01 7.29 -4.80
N PRO A 14 12.67 6.56 -5.71
CA PRO A 14 12.12 6.30 -7.05
C PRO A 14 10.77 5.62 -6.95
N ALA A 15 9.81 6.04 -7.80
CA ALA A 15 8.49 5.42 -7.87
C ALA A 15 8.61 3.91 -8.17
N GLY A 16 7.80 3.09 -7.50
CA GLY A 16 7.80 1.63 -7.67
C GLY A 16 8.94 0.90 -6.95
N ALA A 17 9.91 1.60 -6.34
CA ALA A 17 10.88 0.94 -5.47
C ALA A 17 10.14 0.32 -4.26
N ALA A 18 10.21 -1.00 -4.13
CA ALA A 18 9.56 -1.76 -3.05
C ALA A 18 10.30 -1.60 -1.70
N ALA A 19 10.54 -0.36 -1.27
CA ALA A 19 11.27 0.00 -0.07
C ALA A 19 10.52 1.09 0.71
N GLY A 20 9.77 0.67 1.73
CA GLY A 20 9.14 1.59 2.68
C GLY A 20 10.18 2.39 3.46
N HIS A 21 9.90 3.66 3.71
CA HIS A 21 10.81 4.57 4.40
C HIS A 21 10.06 5.45 5.40
N CYS A 22 10.77 5.91 6.42
CA CYS A 22 10.32 6.94 7.33
C CYS A 22 11.53 7.75 7.80
N LEU A 23 11.29 9.00 8.21
CA LEU A 23 12.28 9.82 8.88
C LEU A 23 11.92 9.88 10.36
N ILE A 24 12.89 9.55 11.21
CA ILE A 24 12.74 9.55 12.67
C ILE A 24 13.69 10.61 13.21
N ASN A 25 13.17 11.59 13.95
CA ASN A 25 14.02 12.53 14.68
C ASN A 25 14.51 11.88 15.97
N THR A 26 15.79 11.50 16.02
CA THR A 26 16.43 10.92 17.21
C THR A 26 17.15 11.95 18.08
N GLY A 27 17.07 13.24 17.72
CA GLY A 27 17.66 14.35 18.48
C GLY A 27 16.72 14.95 19.51
N ASP A 28 17.25 15.89 20.30
CA ASP A 28 16.54 16.65 21.34
C ASP A 28 15.99 18.00 20.83
N ALA A 29 16.34 18.40 19.61
CA ALA A 29 15.87 19.61 18.95
C ALA A 29 14.97 19.30 17.73
N PRO A 30 14.12 20.25 17.28
CA PRO A 30 13.31 20.08 16.07
C PRO A 30 14.16 19.82 14.81
N CYS A 31 13.84 18.75 14.08
CA CYS A 31 14.40 18.47 12.75
C CYS A 31 13.58 19.15 11.65
N ARG A 32 14.23 19.77 10.67
CA ARG A 32 13.59 20.41 9.50
C ARG A 32 14.18 19.86 8.21
N TYR A 33 13.31 19.58 7.24
CA TYR A 33 13.67 19.10 5.92
C TYR A 33 12.64 19.57 4.88
N VAL A 34 12.99 19.46 3.61
CA VAL A 34 12.11 19.75 2.47
C VAL A 34 11.80 18.44 1.76
N ILE A 35 10.52 18.19 1.50
CA ILE A 35 10.09 17.09 0.62
C ILE A 35 9.63 17.70 -0.70
N VAL A 36 10.19 17.17 -1.79
CA VAL A 36 9.71 17.41 -3.15
C VAL A 36 9.14 16.10 -3.67
N GLY A 37 7.90 16.13 -4.12
CA GLY A 37 7.22 14.93 -4.61
C GLY A 37 6.12 15.27 -5.60
N GLU A 38 5.84 14.32 -6.49
CA GLU A 38 4.74 14.42 -7.45
C GLU A 38 3.38 14.43 -6.74
N ARG A 39 2.41 15.16 -7.28
CA ARG A 39 1.02 15.12 -6.84
C ARG A 39 0.17 14.31 -7.83
N ASN A 40 0.37 12.99 -7.87
CA ASN A 40 -0.39 12.10 -8.73
C ASN A 40 -1.76 11.77 -8.10
N PRO A 41 -2.91 11.98 -8.78
CA PRO A 41 -4.22 11.57 -8.28
C PRO A 41 -4.45 10.05 -8.30
N ASN A 42 -3.66 9.29 -9.06
CA ASN A 42 -3.80 7.85 -9.27
C ASN A 42 -2.75 7.01 -8.52
N ASP A 43 -2.12 7.60 -7.49
CA ASP A 43 -1.06 6.95 -6.73
C ASP A 43 -1.54 5.73 -5.92
N VAL A 44 -0.66 4.76 -5.73
CA VAL A 44 -0.89 3.57 -4.88
C VAL A 44 0.21 3.54 -3.82
N VAL A 45 -0.20 3.64 -2.55
CA VAL A 45 0.76 3.76 -1.43
C VAL A 45 0.61 2.56 -0.49
N VAL A 46 1.71 1.82 -0.31
CA VAL A 46 1.77 0.70 0.64
C VAL A 46 2.35 1.18 1.98
N TYR A 47 1.57 1.04 3.04
CA TYR A 47 1.98 1.30 4.42
C TYR A 47 2.45 0.01 5.08
N THR A 48 3.70 -0.36 4.81
CA THR A 48 4.31 -1.64 5.23
C THR A 48 4.18 -1.91 6.73
N ALA A 49 4.38 -0.90 7.57
CA ALA A 49 4.33 -1.06 9.03
C ALA A 49 2.93 -1.42 9.57
N SER A 50 1.87 -1.16 8.81
CA SER A 50 0.50 -1.33 9.31
C SER A 50 -0.37 -2.24 8.43
N ASN A 51 0.26 -2.91 7.46
CA ASN A 51 -0.35 -3.80 6.47
C ASN A 51 -1.52 -3.15 5.71
N LYS A 52 -1.36 -1.91 5.24
CA LYS A 52 -2.41 -1.18 4.51
C LYS A 52 -1.96 -0.73 3.14
N VAL A 53 -2.94 -0.53 2.24
CA VAL A 53 -2.75 0.10 0.95
C VAL A 53 -3.75 1.24 0.76
N LEU A 54 -3.28 2.40 0.29
CA LEU A 54 -4.12 3.49 -0.22
C LEU A 54 -4.18 3.40 -1.74
N VAL A 55 -5.39 3.45 -2.30
CA VAL A 55 -5.61 3.59 -3.75
C VAL A 55 -6.22 4.97 -4.01
N ARG A 56 -5.39 5.92 -4.43
CA ARG A 56 -5.78 7.34 -4.43
C ARG A 56 -6.85 7.67 -5.47
N ALA A 57 -6.91 6.92 -6.56
CA ALA A 57 -7.94 7.03 -7.59
C ALA A 57 -9.36 6.78 -7.04
N LEU A 58 -9.48 6.03 -5.93
CA LEU A 58 -10.76 5.76 -5.25
C LEU A 58 -11.09 6.81 -4.15
N GLY A 59 -10.18 7.75 -3.90
CA GLY A 59 -10.33 8.83 -2.92
C GLY A 59 -9.25 8.83 -1.84
N ARG A 60 -9.09 9.97 -1.15
CA ARG A 60 -8.03 10.18 -0.14
C ARG A 60 -8.15 9.30 1.11
N ARG A 61 -9.28 8.62 1.30
CA ARG A 61 -9.56 7.74 2.44
C ARG A 61 -9.78 6.28 2.03
N ALA A 62 -9.55 5.94 0.75
CA ALA A 62 -9.66 4.57 0.26
C ALA A 62 -8.44 3.75 0.69
N ILE A 63 -8.38 3.46 1.98
CA ILE A 63 -7.32 2.71 2.64
C ILE A 63 -7.87 1.33 3.00
N PHE A 64 -7.21 0.29 2.51
CA PHE A 64 -7.61 -1.11 2.65
C PHE A 64 -6.58 -1.90 3.46
N ASP A 65 -7.03 -2.97 4.11
CA ASP A 65 -6.16 -3.96 4.75
C ASP A 65 -5.63 -4.92 3.68
N LEU A 66 -4.30 -5.04 3.58
CA LEU A 66 -3.66 -5.93 2.61
C LEU A 66 -3.86 -7.42 2.91
N SER A 67 -4.24 -7.78 4.14
CA SER A 67 -4.59 -9.16 4.49
C SER A 67 -5.99 -9.56 4.05
N ALA A 68 -6.85 -8.59 3.71
CA ALA A 68 -8.22 -8.82 3.23
C ALA A 68 -8.26 -9.09 1.72
N THR A 69 -7.35 -9.95 1.23
CA THR A 69 -7.38 -10.39 -0.17
C THR A 69 -8.66 -11.15 -0.44
N ARG A 70 -9.29 -10.84 -1.57
CA ARG A 70 -10.47 -11.52 -2.05
C ARG A 70 -10.24 -12.02 -3.46
N THR A 71 -10.78 -13.19 -3.79
CA THR A 71 -10.95 -13.61 -5.19
C THR A 71 -12.11 -12.83 -5.80
N TYR A 72 -12.21 -12.85 -7.13
CA TYR A 72 -13.21 -12.06 -7.85
C TYR A 72 -14.66 -12.38 -7.42
N TRP A 73 -14.95 -13.64 -7.13
CA TRP A 73 -16.30 -14.12 -6.80
C TRP A 73 -16.60 -14.18 -5.29
N ASP A 74 -15.68 -13.72 -4.43
CA ASP A 74 -15.85 -13.84 -2.99
C ASP A 74 -17.09 -13.07 -2.49
N GLY A 75 -18.06 -13.81 -1.96
CA GLY A 75 -19.29 -13.24 -1.41
C GLY A 75 -20.35 -12.88 -2.46
N GLU A 76 -20.13 -13.20 -3.73
CA GLU A 76 -21.10 -12.93 -4.81
C GLU A 76 -22.03 -14.13 -5.08
N ASN A 77 -23.28 -13.84 -5.47
CA ASN A 77 -24.19 -14.86 -5.98
C ASN A 77 -23.92 -15.08 -7.47
N THR A 78 -23.21 -16.15 -7.79
CA THR A 78 -22.84 -16.51 -9.17
C THR A 78 -24.01 -16.96 -10.03
N GLY A 79 -25.16 -17.30 -9.43
CA GLY A 79 -26.29 -17.91 -10.14
C GLY A 79 -26.03 -19.35 -10.62
N LEU A 80 -24.88 -19.93 -10.26
CA LEU A 80 -24.52 -21.32 -10.57
C LEU A 80 -25.23 -22.29 -9.61
N ALA A 81 -25.61 -23.46 -10.11
CA ALA A 81 -26.17 -24.52 -9.29
C ALA A 81 -25.09 -25.18 -8.43
N ALA A 82 -25.48 -25.80 -7.32
CA ALA A 82 -24.57 -26.56 -6.48
C ALA A 82 -23.96 -27.72 -7.28
N GLY A 83 -22.63 -27.69 -7.47
CA GLY A 83 -21.89 -28.68 -8.25
C GLY A 83 -21.52 -28.24 -9.67
N ASP A 84 -22.01 -27.08 -10.13
CA ASP A 84 -21.50 -26.47 -11.36
C ASP A 84 -20.02 -26.08 -11.15
N PRO A 85 -19.18 -26.24 -12.19
CA PRO A 85 -17.78 -25.83 -12.10
C PRO A 85 -17.72 -24.32 -11.85
N LEU A 86 -16.93 -23.94 -10.85
CA LEU A 86 -16.62 -22.53 -10.64
C LEU A 86 -15.85 -21.99 -11.86
N PRO A 87 -16.03 -20.70 -12.20
CA PRO A 87 -15.18 -20.04 -13.18
C PRO A 87 -13.69 -20.25 -12.85
N SER A 88 -12.86 -20.35 -13.90
CA SER A 88 -11.44 -20.77 -13.77
C SER A 88 -10.58 -19.86 -12.88
N ASP A 89 -11.08 -18.69 -12.52
CA ASP A 89 -10.49 -17.69 -11.65
C ASP A 89 -10.87 -17.85 -10.16
N VAL A 90 -11.70 -18.84 -9.79
CA VAL A 90 -11.96 -19.18 -8.38
C VAL A 90 -10.90 -20.15 -7.86
N MET A 91 -10.09 -19.70 -6.90
CA MET A 91 -9.10 -20.54 -6.23
C MET A 91 -9.70 -21.23 -4.99
N PRO A 92 -9.57 -22.57 -4.84
CA PRO A 92 -10.01 -23.26 -3.63
C PRO A 92 -9.23 -22.77 -2.40
N GLY A 93 -9.93 -22.34 -1.34
CA GLY A 93 -9.34 -22.11 -0.02
C GLY A 93 -8.96 -20.66 0.33
N ILE A 94 -9.37 -19.67 -0.47
CA ILE A 94 -9.38 -18.26 -0.05
C ILE A 94 -10.83 -17.94 0.33
N THR A 95 -11.10 -17.80 1.62
CA THR A 95 -12.37 -17.35 2.22
C THR A 95 -12.16 -16.06 2.99
#